data_AF-A0A832H9Z1-F1
#
_entry.id   AF-A0A832H9Z1-F1
#
_cell.length_a   1.000
_cell.length_b   1.000
_cell.length_c   1.000
_cell.angle_alpha   90.00
_cell.angle_beta   90.00
_cell.angle_gamma   90.00
#
_symmetry.space_group_name_H-M   'P 1'
#
loop_
_entity.id
_entity.type
_entity.pdbx_description
1 polymer ?
#
loop_
_entity_poly.entity_id
_entity_poly.type
_entity_poly.pdbx_seq_one_letter_code
_entity_poly.pdbx_strand_id
1 'polypeptide(L)' 'MNALECLRSTLKAYFEAIEAQRNGQPNDLPGVVLDLEKFSLRPDPSFPPQLRHYLESRSYRKAWESLESV' A
#
# COMPACT_ATOMS: atom_id res chain seq x y z
N MET A 1 -6.46 8.94 12.74
CA MET A 1 -5.59 8.41 11.68
C MET A 1 -6.28 8.70 10.36
N ASN A 2 -5.67 9.52 9.50
CA ASN A 2 -6.26 9.86 8.19
C ASN A 2 -6.08 8.68 7.21
N ALA A 3 -6.95 8.55 6.20
CA ALA A 3 -6.90 7.48 5.21
C ALA A 3 -5.52 7.39 4.51
N LEU A 4 -4.85 8.54 4.32
CA LEU A 4 -3.49 8.61 3.78
C LEU A 4 -2.44 7.98 4.71
N GLU A 5 -2.55 8.22 6.02
CA GLU A 5 -1.64 7.62 7.01
C GLU A 5 -1.85 6.10 7.07
N CYS A 6 -3.11 5.65 7.06
CA CYS A 6 -3.43 4.23 6.99
C CYS A 6 -2.83 3.58 5.75
N LEU A 7 -3.02 4.18 4.57
CA LEU A 7 -2.44 3.68 3.32
C LEU A 7 -0.90 3.64 3.38
N ARG A 8 -0.26 4.68 3.91
CA ARG A 8 1.20 4.73 4.08
C ARG A 8 1.69 3.59 4.98
N SER A 9 1.04 3.37 6.12
CA SER A 9 1.35 2.26 7.01
C SER A 9 1.16 0.89 6.34
N THR A 10 0.07 0.68 5.60
CA THR A 10 -0.18 -0.59 4.91
C THR A 10 0.83 -0.84 3.77
N LEU A 11 1.17 0.18 2.99
CA LEU A 11 2.22 0.06 1.94
C LEU A 11 3.59 -0.23 2.55
N LYS A 12 3.94 0.43 3.66
CA LYS A 12 5.18 0.14 4.38
C LYS A 12 5.21 -1.32 4.86
N ALA A 13 4.16 -1.79 5.53
CA ALA A 13 4.04 -3.16 5.99
C ALA A 13 4.14 -4.17 4.82
N TYR A 14 3.65 -3.81 3.63
CA TYR A 14 3.74 -4.66 2.44
C TYR A 14 5.18 -4.84 1.98
N PHE A 15 5.95 -3.75 1.91
CA PHE A 15 7.37 -3.83 1.54
C PHE A 15 8.20 -4.55 2.61
N GLU A 16 7.95 -4.27 3.88
CA GLU A 16 8.59 -4.98 5.00
C GLU A 16 8.29 -6.49 4.95
N ALA A 17 7.05 -6.88 4.63
CA ALA A 17 6.67 -8.29 4.46
C ALA A 17 7.36 -8.95 3.27
N ILE A 18 7.51 -8.25 2.13
CA ILE A 18 8.28 -8.74 0.98
C ILE A 18 9.75 -8.97 1.35
N GLU A 19 10.37 -8.01 2.06
CA GLU A 19 11.75 -8.13 2.50
C GLU A 19 11.93 -9.27 3.51
N ALA A 20 11.04 -9.39 4.48
CA ALA A 20 11.01 -10.49 5.43
C ALA A 20 10.89 -11.84 4.72
N GLN A 21 10.00 -11.96 3.72
CA GLN A 21 9.84 -13.17 2.92
C GLN A 21 11.13 -13.53 2.16
N ARG A 22 11.79 -12.53 1.54
CA ARG A 22 13.08 -12.74 0.85
C ARG A 22 14.18 -13.21 1.80
N ASN A 23 14.15 -12.76 3.05
CA ASN A 23 15.12 -13.12 4.08
C ASN A 23 14.75 -14.41 4.85
N GLY A 24 13.66 -15.09 4.48
CA GLY A 24 13.19 -16.31 5.16
C GLY A 24 12.62 -16.06 6.56
N GLN A 25 12.23 -14.81 6.86
CA GLN A 25 11.62 -14.43 8.12
C GLN A 25 10.10 -14.65 8.08
N PRO A 26 9.48 -15.09 9.18
CA PRO A 26 8.03 -15.20 9.28
C PRO A 26 7.38 -13.83 9.07
N ASN A 27 6.37 -13.78 8.20
CA ASN A 27 5.63 -12.57 7.84
C ASN A 27 4.19 -12.94 7.46
N ASP A 28 3.31 -11.94 7.41
CA ASP A 28 1.93 -12.07 6.95
C ASP A 28 1.69 -11.27 5.66
N LEU A 29 2.49 -11.57 4.62
CA LEU A 29 2.28 -10.96 3.31
C LEU A 29 0.84 -11.13 2.78
N PRO A 30 0.17 -12.29 2.91
CA PRO A 30 -1.22 -12.44 2.47
C PRO A 30 -2.18 -11.48 3.16
N GLY A 31 -2.08 -11.32 4.49
CA GLY A 31 -2.93 -10.38 5.24
C GLY A 31 -2.72 -8.94 4.80
N VAL A 32 -1.47 -8.51 4.65
CA VAL A 32 -1.16 -7.14 4.22
C VAL A 32 -1.62 -6.89 2.77
N VAL A 33 -1.55 -7.88 1.88
CA VAL A 33 -2.09 -7.77 0.51
C VAL A 33 -3.61 -7.58 0.53
N LEU A 34 -4.33 -8.33 1.37
CA LEU A 34 -5.79 -8.16 1.52
C LEU A 34 -6.15 -6.77 2.05
N ASP A 35 -5.35 -6.21 2.95
CA ASP A 35 -5.54 -4.85 3.42
C ASP A 35 -5.30 -3.81 2.31
N LEU A 36 -4.29 -4.00 1.46
CA LEU A 36 -4.07 -3.16 0.28
C LEU A 36 -5.22 -3.25 -0.72
N GLU A 37 -5.79 -4.44 -0.94
CA GLU A 37 -6.92 -4.60 -1.86
C GLU A 37 -8.14 -3.77 -1.45
N LYS A 38 -8.35 -3.50 -0.15
CA LYS A 38 -9.42 -2.60 0.33
C LYS A 38 -9.26 -1.19 -0.24
N PHE A 39 -8.02 -0.70 -0.32
CA PHE A 39 -7.71 0.61 -0.92
C PHE A 39 -7.77 0.59 -2.45
N SER A 40 -7.46 -0.53 -3.09
CA SER A 40 -7.55 -0.67 -4.55
C SER A 40 -8.98 -0.79 -5.08
N LEU A 41 -9.87 -1.46 -4.34
CA LEU A 41 -11.26 -1.69 -4.77
C LEU A 41 -12.14 -0.44 -4.61
N ARG A 42 -11.89 0.35 -3.55
CA ARG A 42 -12.59 1.59 -3.26
C ARG A 42 -11.61 2.63 -2.71
N PRO A 43 -10.77 3.22 -3.58
CA PRO A 43 -9.83 4.24 -3.14
C PRO A 43 -10.58 5.45 -2.59
N ASP A 44 -10.09 5.98 -1.48
CA ASP A 44 -10.72 7.11 -0.81
C ASP A 44 -10.73 8.34 -1.74
N PRO A 45 -11.88 9.02 -1.93
CA PRO A 45 -11.97 10.16 -2.83
C PRO A 45 -11.10 11.36 -2.42
N SER A 46 -10.67 11.43 -1.16
CA SER A 46 -9.71 12.43 -0.67
C SER A 46 -8.29 12.22 -1.17
N PHE A 47 -7.96 11.05 -1.71
CA PHE A 47 -6.64 10.77 -2.27
C PHE A 47 -6.40 11.56 -3.56
N PRO A 48 -5.15 12.03 -3.79
CA PRO A 48 -4.75 12.61 -5.05
C PRO A 48 -5.14 11.71 -6.24
N PRO A 49 -5.63 12.26 -7.37
CA PRO A 49 -6.08 11.46 -8.52
C PRO A 49 -5.02 10.45 -9.02
N GLN A 50 -3.76 10.86 -9.00
CA GLN A 50 -2.64 10.01 -9.40
C GLN A 50 -2.43 8.83 -8.45
N LEU A 51 -2.57 9.06 -7.14
CA LEU A 51 -2.49 8.01 -6.13
C LEU A 51 -3.64 7.01 -6.29
N ARG A 52 -4.87 7.50 -6.51
CA ARG A 52 -6.04 6.64 -6.77
C ARG A 52 -5.80 5.75 -7.99
N HIS A 53 -5.33 6.32 -9.09
CA HIS A 53 -5.00 5.58 -10.30
C HIS A 53 -3.97 4.46 -10.05
N TYR A 54 -2.93 4.71 -9.23
CA TYR A 54 -1.96 3.68 -8.87
C TYR A 54 -2.55 2.58 -8.01
N LEU A 55 -3.44 2.91 -7.08
CA LEU A 55 -4.13 1.91 -6.25
C LEU A 55 -5.08 1.04 -7.08
N GLU A 56 -5.87 1.63 -7.97
CA GLU A 56 -6.78 0.90 -8.87
C GLU A 56 -6.01 -0.04 -9.81
N SER A 57 -4.86 0.42 -10.31
CA SER A 57 -3.96 -0.37 -11.16
C SER A 57 -3.07 -1.35 -10.36
N ARG A 58 -3.27 -1.48 -9.04
CA ARG A 58 -2.48 -2.33 -8.12
C ARG A 58 -0.97 -2.08 -8.21
N SER A 59 -0.59 -0.85 -8.57
CA SER A 59 0.80 -0.41 -8.70
C SER A 59 1.33 0.13 -7.38
N TYR A 60 1.45 -0.74 -6.37
CA TYR A 60 1.79 -0.37 -4.99
C TYR A 60 3.14 0.35 -4.85
N ARG A 61 4.13 0.02 -5.70
CA ARG A 61 5.41 0.75 -5.75
C ARG A 61 5.24 2.21 -6.17
N LYS A 62 4.46 2.47 -7.22
CA LYS A 62 4.17 3.84 -7.67
C LYS A 62 3.32 4.60 -6.65
N ALA A 63 2.37 3.91 -6.00
CA ALA A 63 1.58 4.48 -4.92
C ALA A 63 2.47 4.93 -3.75
N TRP A 64 3.47 4.11 -3.38
CA TRP A 64 4.45 4.45 -2.35
C TRP A 64 5.35 5.62 -2.76
N GLU A 65 5.95 5.56 -3.96
CA GLU A 65 6.78 6.66 -4.49
C GLU A 65 6.01 7.98 -4.55
N SER A 66 4.71 7.94 -4.89
CA SER A 66 3.83 9.09 -4.91
C SER A 66 3.52 9.64 -3.51
N LEU A 67 3.54 8.82 -2.46
CA LEU A 67 3.31 9.25 -1.08
C LEU A 67 4.57 9.81 -0.43
N GLU A 68 5.75 9.29 -0.79
CA GLU A 68 7.05 9.76 -0.30
C GLU A 68 7.52 11.03 -1.01
N SER A 69 6.96 11.36 -2.17
CA SER A 69 7.25 12.61 -2.90
C SER A 69 6.48 13.84 -2.40
N VAL A 70 5.62 13.66 -1.39
CA VAL A 70 4.80 14.71 -0.74
C VAL A 70 5.40 15.04 0.63
#